data_AF-A0A2N5SGY8-F1
#
_entry.id   AF-A0A2N5SGY8-F1
#
_cell.length_a   1.000
_cell.length_b   1.000
_cell.length_c   1.000
_cell.angle_alpha   90.00
_cell.angle_beta   90.00
_cell.angle_gamma   90.00
#
_symmetry.space_group_name_H-M   'P 1'
#
loop_
_entity.id
_entity.type
_entity.pdbx_description
1 polymer ?
#
loop_
_entity_poly.entity_id
_entity_poly.type
_entity_poly.pdbx_seq_one_letter_code
_entity_poly.pdbx_strand_id
1 'polypeptide(L)'
;MRAIELRGITNGQGIAANHNAKNLAPLTLSDDQDPLGTVWPKVSRHNSKDIYIGKDALLIPQPDKFHYAVRWPILRGQLNSLVKSGYASKAEILADIEAVWLYALSTHLGIKEQDLK
;
A
#
# COMPACT_ATOMS: atom_id res chain seq x y z
N MET A 1 -44.09 0.91 10.96
CA MET A 1 -44.35 1.22 9.54
C MET A 1 -45.76 1.76 9.42
N ARG A 2 -45.94 2.99 8.92
CA ARG A 2 -47.26 3.58 8.70
C ARG A 2 -47.86 3.07 7.38
N ALA A 3 -49.18 2.97 7.33
CA ALA A 3 -49.92 2.11 6.40
C ALA A 3 -49.97 2.56 4.92
N ILE A 4 -49.41 3.73 4.54
CA ILE A 4 -49.62 4.31 3.20
C ILE A 4 -48.36 5.01 2.66
N GLU A 5 -47.20 4.34 2.69
CA GLU A 5 -45.99 4.84 2.00
C GLU A 5 -45.42 3.77 1.06
N LEU A 6 -45.11 4.17 -0.17
CA LEU A 6 -44.42 3.32 -1.16
C LEU A 6 -43.02 2.98 -0.64
N ARG A 7 -42.67 1.68 -0.63
CA ARG A 7 -41.34 1.23 -0.19
C ARG A 7 -40.35 1.28 -1.36
N GLY A 8 -39.12 1.73 -1.08
CA GLY A 8 -38.01 1.60 -2.02
C GLY A 8 -37.71 0.13 -2.34
N ILE A 9 -37.53 -0.19 -3.62
CA ILE A 9 -37.19 -1.54 -4.05
C ILE A 9 -35.73 -1.82 -3.65
N THR A 10 -35.50 -2.86 -2.87
CA THR A 10 -34.19 -3.15 -2.25
C THR A 10 -33.27 -4.05 -3.08
N ASN A 11 -33.68 -4.43 -4.30
CA ASN A 11 -32.95 -5.39 -5.14
C ASN A 11 -31.79 -4.79 -5.95
N GLY A 12 -31.57 -3.47 -5.90
CA GLY A 12 -30.58 -2.77 -6.72
C GLY A 12 -29.15 -3.28 -6.51
N GLN A 13 -28.77 -3.64 -5.29
CA GLN A 13 -27.43 -4.19 -5.00
C GLN A 13 -27.18 -5.52 -5.71
N GLY A 14 -28.18 -6.41 -5.73
CA GLY A 14 -28.06 -7.71 -6.40
C GLY A 14 -28.00 -7.59 -7.91
N ILE A 15 -28.78 -6.67 -8.50
CA ILE A 15 -28.75 -6.38 -9.94
C ILE A 15 -27.38 -5.84 -10.35
N ALA A 16 -26.83 -4.87 -9.61
CA ALA A 16 -25.52 -4.29 -9.89
C ALA A 16 -24.39 -5.32 -9.74
N ALA A 17 -24.38 -6.11 -8.66
CA ALA A 17 -23.37 -7.15 -8.44
C ALA A 17 -23.36 -8.19 -9.57
N ASN A 18 -24.53 -8.65 -10.00
CA ASN A 18 -24.66 -9.61 -11.09
C ASN A 18 -24.20 -9.03 -12.44
N HIS A 19 -24.54 -7.77 -12.72
CA HIS A 19 -24.07 -7.08 -13.92
C HIS A 19 -22.54 -6.95 -13.91
N ASN A 20 -21.97 -6.51 -12.79
CA ASN A 20 -20.53 -6.30 -12.66
C ASN A 20 -19.73 -7.60 -12.77
N ALA A 21 -20.25 -8.70 -12.23
CA ALA A 21 -19.58 -10.00 -12.27
C ALA A 21 -19.59 -10.65 -13.66
N LYS A 22 -20.64 -10.42 -14.46
CA LYS A 22 -20.84 -11.12 -15.75
C LYS A 22 -20.41 -10.32 -16.97
N ASN A 23 -20.54 -9.00 -16.95
CA ASN A 23 -20.50 -8.18 -18.16
C ASN A 23 -19.32 -7.19 -18.24
N LEU A 24 -18.46 -7.12 -17.22
CA LEU A 24 -17.31 -6.23 -17.22
C LEU A 24 -16.02 -7.03 -17.37
N ALA A 25 -15.56 -7.19 -18.61
CA ALA A 25 -14.16 -7.49 -18.85
C ALA A 25 -13.34 -6.24 -18.49
N PRO A 26 -12.22 -6.37 -17.76
CA PRO A 26 -11.32 -5.25 -17.52
C PRO A 26 -10.90 -4.62 -18.85
N LEU A 27 -11.07 -3.31 -18.99
CA LEU A 27 -10.55 -2.59 -20.15
C LEU A 27 -9.02 -2.60 -20.05
N THR A 28 -8.37 -3.28 -20.99
CA THR A 28 -6.91 -3.25 -21.13
C THR A 28 -6.51 -2.00 -21.89
N LEU A 29 -5.94 -1.04 -21.18
CA LEU A 29 -5.32 0.14 -21.77
C LEU A 29 -3.83 -0.13 -22.02
N SER A 30 -3.22 0.56 -22.98
CA SER A 30 -1.76 0.55 -23.14
C SER A 30 -1.10 1.35 -22.01
N ASP A 31 0.17 1.06 -21.71
CA ASP A 31 0.91 1.72 -20.63
C ASP A 31 0.94 3.26 -20.77
N ASP A 32 1.02 3.78 -22.00
CA ASP A 32 0.98 5.22 -22.29
C ASP A 32 -0.36 5.89 -21.96
N GLN A 33 -1.40 5.10 -21.69
CA GLN A 33 -2.75 5.53 -21.35
C GLN A 33 -3.05 5.35 -19.85
N ASP A 34 -2.06 5.00 -19.02
CA ASP A 34 -2.23 5.02 -17.57
C ASP A 34 -2.24 6.47 -17.06
N PRO A 35 -3.40 6.99 -16.60
CA PRO A 35 -3.48 8.36 -16.09
C PRO A 35 -2.63 8.58 -14.82
N LEU A 36 -2.23 7.51 -14.13
CA LEU A 36 -1.41 7.59 -12.93
C LEU A 36 0.10 7.45 -13.22
N GLY A 37 0.47 7.03 -14.43
CA GLY A 37 1.87 6.81 -14.84
C GLY A 37 2.64 5.93 -13.86
N THR A 38 2.02 4.86 -13.38
CA THR A 38 2.55 4.08 -12.25
C THR A 38 3.77 3.28 -12.68
N VAL A 39 4.94 3.64 -12.17
CA VAL A 39 6.19 2.90 -12.41
C VAL A 39 6.36 1.82 -11.34
N TRP A 40 6.31 0.56 -11.74
CA TRP A 40 6.50 -0.58 -10.84
C TRP A 40 7.98 -0.77 -10.47
N PRO A 41 8.31 -0.98 -9.18
CA PRO A 41 9.68 -1.21 -8.74
C PRO A 41 10.23 -2.53 -9.25
N LYS A 42 11.54 -2.56 -9.57
CA LYS A 42 12.23 -3.76 -10.04
C LYS A 42 12.52 -4.71 -8.88
N VAL A 43 11.67 -5.71 -8.68
CA VAL A 43 11.77 -6.67 -7.56
C VAL A 43 12.48 -8.00 -7.92
N SER A 44 13.07 -8.10 -9.10
CA SER A 44 13.81 -9.30 -9.53
C SER A 44 15.22 -9.35 -8.92
N ARG A 45 15.68 -10.56 -8.51
CA ARG A 45 16.87 -10.84 -7.69
C ARG A 45 18.15 -10.04 -7.98
N HIS A 46 18.39 -9.66 -9.23
CA HIS A 46 19.63 -8.95 -9.60
C HIS A 46 19.57 -7.44 -9.39
N ASN A 47 18.36 -6.86 -9.35
CA ASN A 47 18.13 -5.41 -9.20
C ASN A 47 17.29 -5.07 -7.98
N SER A 48 16.97 -6.05 -7.15
CA SER A 48 16.14 -5.90 -5.96
C SER A 48 16.91 -5.19 -4.85
N LYS A 49 16.30 -4.16 -4.25
CA LYS A 49 16.79 -3.52 -3.03
C LYS A 49 16.44 -4.37 -1.80
N ASP A 50 17.25 -4.30 -0.75
CA ASP A 50 16.94 -4.98 0.52
C ASP A 50 15.71 -4.38 1.20
N ILE A 51 15.56 -3.05 1.11
CA ILE A 51 14.46 -2.30 1.72
C ILE A 51 13.87 -1.35 0.68
N TYR A 52 12.53 -1.35 0.60
CA TYR A 52 11.76 -0.34 -0.11
C TYR A 52 10.96 0.48 0.90
N ILE A 53 10.83 1.78 0.65
CA ILE A 53 10.27 2.73 1.60
C ILE A 53 9.14 3.52 0.95
N GLY A 54 8.10 3.83 1.71
CA GLY A 54 7.01 4.70 1.28
C GLY A 54 6.23 4.11 0.10
N LYS A 55 6.05 4.91 -0.96
CA LYS A 55 5.26 4.51 -2.14
C LYS A 55 5.86 3.28 -2.85
N ASP A 56 7.19 3.19 -2.92
CA ASP A 56 7.86 2.07 -3.58
C ASP A 56 7.53 0.72 -2.90
N ALA A 57 7.41 0.71 -1.57
CA ALA A 57 7.03 -0.51 -0.83
C ALA A 57 5.60 -0.95 -1.14
N LEU A 58 4.68 0.01 -1.34
CA LEU A 58 3.27 -0.25 -1.67
C LEU A 58 3.07 -0.70 -3.12
N LEU A 59 4.03 -0.38 -3.99
CA LEU A 59 4.02 -0.78 -5.39
C LEU A 59 4.60 -2.18 -5.59
N ILE A 60 5.06 -2.89 -4.55
CA ILE A 60 5.52 -4.28 -4.74
C ILE A 60 4.29 -5.18 -4.93
N PRO A 61 4.10 -5.79 -6.13
CA PRO A 61 2.99 -6.71 -6.32
C PRO A 61 3.28 -7.99 -5.53
N GLN A 62 2.33 -8.45 -4.71
CA GLN A 62 2.43 -9.74 -3.99
C GLN A 62 3.77 -9.92 -3.25
N PRO A 63 4.06 -9.09 -2.22
CA PRO A 63 5.36 -9.03 -1.55
C PRO A 63 5.88 -10.40 -1.07
N ASP A 64 4.98 -11.27 -0.60
CA ASP A 64 5.31 -12.63 -0.14
C ASP A 64 5.98 -13.48 -1.24
N LYS A 65 5.58 -13.31 -2.51
CA LYS A 65 6.18 -14.04 -3.64
C LYS A 65 7.61 -13.59 -3.94
N PHE A 66 7.94 -12.36 -3.58
CA PHE A 66 9.25 -11.76 -3.77
C PHE A 66 10.09 -11.75 -2.49
N HIS A 67 9.67 -12.51 -1.47
CA HIS A 67 10.34 -12.62 -0.16
C HIS A 67 10.44 -11.28 0.60
N TYR A 68 9.50 -10.36 0.36
CA TYR A 68 9.36 -9.13 1.15
C TYR A 68 8.25 -9.28 2.19
N ALA A 69 8.44 -8.62 3.33
CA ALA A 69 7.40 -8.40 4.31
C ALA A 69 7.06 -6.90 4.35
N VAL A 70 5.78 -6.56 4.23
CA VAL A 70 5.33 -5.17 4.39
C VAL A 70 5.11 -4.89 5.87
N ARG A 71 5.82 -3.89 6.39
CA ARG A 71 5.75 -3.50 7.80
C ARG A 71 5.29 -2.05 7.95
N TRP A 72 4.55 -1.80 9.03
CA TRP A 72 4.03 -0.50 9.39
C TRP A 72 4.54 -0.14 10.78
N PRO A 73 5.59 0.70 10.91
CA PRO A 73 6.19 0.98 12.21
C PRO A 73 5.24 1.72 13.17
N ILE A 74 4.32 2.51 12.62
CA ILE A 74 3.33 3.29 13.37
C ILE A 74 1.93 2.81 12.98
N LEU A 75 1.11 2.46 13.97
CA LEU A 75 -0.29 2.09 13.80
C LEU A 75 -1.15 2.88 14.79
N ARG A 76 -2.15 3.62 14.29
CA ARG A 76 -3.04 4.47 15.10
C ARG A 76 -2.29 5.46 16.01
N GLY A 77 -1.20 6.04 15.50
CA GLY A 77 -0.38 7.01 16.22
C GLY A 77 0.52 6.42 17.31
N GLN A 78 0.65 5.10 17.39
CA GLN A 78 1.49 4.40 18.37
C GLN A 78 2.49 3.48 17.66
N LEU A 79 3.59 3.14 18.34
CA LEU A 79 4.53 2.12 17.84
C LEU A 79 3.84 0.78 17.67
N ASN A 80 3.96 0.16 16.50
CA ASN A 80 3.28 -1.09 16.14
C ASN A 80 3.94 -2.31 16.81
N SER A 81 3.73 -2.44 18.12
CA SER A 81 4.31 -3.49 18.96
C SER A 81 3.46 -4.77 18.98
N LEU A 82 2.51 -4.93 18.05
CA LEU A 82 1.63 -6.11 18.00
C LEU A 82 2.41 -7.34 17.54
N VAL A 83 2.12 -8.52 18.07
CA VAL A 83 2.81 -9.78 17.65
C VAL A 83 2.69 -10.04 16.14
N LYS A 84 1.59 -9.58 15.52
CA LYS A 84 1.35 -9.73 14.07
C LYS A 84 2.03 -8.68 13.20
N SER A 85 2.76 -7.73 13.77
CA SER A 85 3.41 -6.64 13.02
C SER A 85 4.65 -7.09 12.26
N GLY A 86 5.19 -8.27 12.57
CA GLY A 86 6.41 -8.78 11.97
C GLY A 86 7.70 -8.23 12.59
N TYR A 87 7.59 -7.48 13.70
CA TYR A 87 8.73 -7.00 14.49
C TYR A 87 9.01 -7.93 15.68
N ALA A 88 10.28 -8.26 15.88
CA ALA A 88 10.74 -9.03 17.03
C ALA A 88 11.01 -8.14 18.26
N SER A 89 11.35 -6.86 18.06
CA SER A 89 11.65 -5.94 19.15
C SER A 89 11.27 -4.50 18.83
N LYS A 90 11.19 -3.67 19.87
CA LYS A 90 10.99 -2.21 19.70
C LYS A 90 12.16 -1.54 18.98
N ALA A 91 13.36 -2.10 19.07
CA ALA A 91 14.54 -1.57 18.37
C ALA A 91 14.38 -1.68 16.85
N GLU A 92 13.80 -2.78 16.35
CA GLU A 92 13.50 -2.93 14.92
C GLU A 92 12.46 -1.91 14.45
N ILE A 93 11.45 -1.63 15.27
CA ILE A 93 10.45 -0.60 14.94
C ILE A 93 11.12 0.78 14.82
N LEU A 94 12.03 1.11 15.75
CA LEU A 94 12.75 2.38 15.72
C LEU A 94 13.71 2.46 14.53
N ALA A 95 14.39 1.38 14.18
CA ALA A 95 15.24 1.31 12.99
C ALA A 95 14.45 1.53 11.69
N ASP A 96 13.26 0.96 11.57
CA ASP A 96 12.40 1.21 10.40
C ASP A 96 11.87 2.65 10.38
N ILE A 97 11.56 3.25 11.54
CA ILE A 97 11.17 4.68 11.63
C ILE A 97 12.33 5.57 11.17
N GLU A 98 13.54 5.30 11.65
CA GLU A 98 14.75 5.99 11.24
C GLU A 98 14.96 5.88 9.72
N ALA A 99 14.88 4.68 9.15
CA ALA A 99 15.01 4.47 7.71
C ALA A 99 13.96 5.28 6.92
N VAL A 100 12.70 5.29 7.35
CA VAL A 100 11.63 6.09 6.73
C VAL A 100 11.93 7.58 6.80
N TRP A 101 12.42 8.08 7.94
CA TRP A 101 12.76 9.49 8.12
C TRP A 101 13.98 9.89 7.30
N LEU A 102 15.06 9.10 7.31
CA LEU A 102 16.24 9.34 6.48
C LEU A 102 15.89 9.34 5.00
N TYR A 103 15.02 8.43 4.56
CA TYR A 103 14.51 8.43 3.19
C TYR A 103 13.74 9.72 2.87
N ALA A 104 12.85 10.16 3.76
CA ALA A 104 12.07 11.37 3.54
C ALA A 104 12.95 12.63 3.52
N LEU A 105 13.90 12.73 4.45
CA LEU A 105 14.85 13.84 4.54
C LEU A 105 15.73 13.92 3.29
N SER A 106 16.29 12.80 2.85
CA SER A 106 17.17 12.76 1.68
C SER A 106 16.41 12.96 0.36
N THR A 107 15.28 12.27 0.18
CA THR A 107 14.55 12.23 -1.10
C THR A 107 13.67 13.46 -1.31
N HIS A 108 13.01 13.95 -0.26
CA HIS A 108 12.06 15.06 -0.38
C HIS A 108 12.66 16.40 0.03
N LEU A 109 13.62 16.42 0.96
CA LEU A 109 14.20 17.64 1.49
C LEU A 109 15.66 17.85 1.09
N GLY A 110 16.31 16.86 0.47
CA GLY A 110 17.70 16.94 0.03
C GLY A 110 18.73 16.98 1.17
N ILE A 111 18.32 16.66 2.41
CA ILE A 111 19.17 16.67 3.60
C ILE A 111 19.81 15.30 3.74
N LYS A 112 21.14 15.24 3.73
CA LYS A 112 21.86 13.97 3.90
C LYS A 112 22.03 13.65 5.37
N GLU A 113 22.16 12.37 5.68
CA GLU A 113 22.42 11.88 7.03
C GLU A 113 23.66 12.54 7.66
N GLN A 114 24.70 12.78 6.87
CA GLN A 114 25.94 13.45 7.29
C GLN A 114 25.73 14.90 7.75
N ASP A 115 24.62 15.53 7.35
CA ASP A 115 24.28 16.90 7.71
C ASP A 115 23.47 16.98 9.01
N LEU A 116 23.00 15.83 9.53
CA LEU A 116 22.29 15.73 10.81
C LEU A 116 23.33 15.69 11.93
N LYS A 117 23.57 16.84 12.55
CA LYS A 117 24.47 17.02 13.71
C LYS A 117 23.72 17.02 15.02
#